data_AF-A0A831K7R5-F1
#
_entry.id   AF-A0A831K7R5-F1
#
_cell.length_a   1.000
_cell.length_b   1.000
_cell.length_c   1.000
_cell.angle_alpha   90.00
_cell.angle_beta   90.00
_cell.angle_gamma   90.00
#
_symmetry.space_group_name_H-M   'P 1'
#
loop_
_entity.id
_entity.type
_entity.pdbx_description
1 polymer ?
#
loop_
_entity_poly.entity_id
_entity_poly.type
_entity_poly.pdbx_seq_one_letter_code
_entity_poly.pdbx_strand_id
1 'polypeptide(L)'
;MAVALLVTGLPLLSVWLTGQPLARYLEFPPLTSYISHAPFSWAVFLLLAFFIVAVCAPFFFRIVTSLTNNLESATSSRPLPWWFFVGIGIILISWFLAWHRFSWFAPFQPYTFLPLWLGYIITVNALSYHRSGHCLLVNNRRFFLLLFPLSSLFWWFFEYLNRFVQNWHYLGTENFSPLGYVIHASL
;
A
#
# COMPACT_ATOMS: atom_id res chain seq x y z
N MET A 1 -4.96 2.51 21.09
CA MET A 1 -4.22 3.56 21.83
C MET A 1 -2.81 3.10 22.22
N ALA A 2 -2.65 2.00 22.95
CA ALA A 2 -1.32 1.49 23.35
C ALA A 2 -0.36 1.24 22.18
N VAL A 3 -0.81 0.60 21.09
CA VAL A 3 0.04 0.33 19.91
C VAL A 3 0.55 1.62 19.27
N ALA A 4 -0.31 2.62 19.10
CA ALA A 4 0.09 3.91 18.52
C ALA A 4 1.16 4.60 19.39
N LEU A 5 0.99 4.56 20.71
CA LEU A 5 1.97 5.11 21.66
C LEU A 5 3.30 4.36 21.62
N LEU A 6 3.28 3.03 21.44
CA LEU A 6 4.51 2.25 21.30
C LEU A 6 5.22 2.56 19.98
N VAL A 7 4.46 2.60 18.88
CA VAL A 7 4.96 2.89 17.53
C VAL A 7 5.58 4.28 17.43
N THR A 8 5.03 5.29 18.12
CA THR A 8 5.59 6.65 18.14
C THR A 8 6.59 6.89 19.27
N GLY A 9 6.42 6.23 20.41
CA GLY A 9 7.26 6.46 21.60
C GLY A 9 8.60 5.74 21.53
N LEU A 10 8.62 4.47 21.10
CA LEU A 10 9.84 3.66 21.12
C LEU A 10 10.95 4.19 20.20
N PRO A 11 10.67 4.69 18.97
CA PRO A 11 11.72 5.29 18.14
C PRO A 11 12.32 6.56 18.74
N LEU A 12 11.51 7.41 19.38
CA LEU A 12 12.03 8.60 20.06
C LEU A 12 12.85 8.23 21.30
N LEU A 13 12.40 7.23 22.05
CA LEU A 13 13.14 6.70 23.19
C LEU A 13 14.49 6.14 22.75
N SER A 14 14.57 5.43 21.62
CA SER A 14 15.84 4.91 21.12
C SER A 14 16.81 6.02 20.72
N VAL A 15 16.33 7.11 20.11
CA VAL A 15 17.16 8.30 19.80
C VAL A 15 17.68 8.94 21.08
N TRP A 16 16.84 9.08 22.10
CA TRP A 16 17.25 9.61 23.40
C TRP A 16 18.30 8.73 24.09
N LEU A 17 18.10 7.41 24.11
CA LEU A 17 19.03 6.44 24.72
C LEU A 17 20.39 6.36 23.99
N THR A 18 20.40 6.57 22.67
CA THR A 18 21.62 6.48 21.85
C THR A 18 22.36 7.83 21.70
N GLY A 19 21.79 8.92 22.23
CA GLY A 19 22.40 10.26 22.17
C GLY A 19 22.47 10.85 20.76
N GLN A 20 21.68 10.34 19.81
CA GLN A 20 21.67 10.86 18.45
C GLN A 20 20.92 12.19 18.36
N PRO A 21 21.33 13.12 17.48
CA PRO A 21 20.68 14.41 17.35
C PRO A 21 19.27 14.25 16.75
N LEU A 22 18.25 14.65 17.52
CA LEU A 22 16.84 14.52 17.14
C LEU A 22 16.50 15.22 15.81
N ALA A 23 17.21 16.30 15.48
CA ALA A 23 17.02 17.06 14.23
C ALA A 23 17.10 16.18 12.97
N ARG A 24 17.93 15.12 12.97
CA ARG A 24 18.05 14.18 11.84
C ARG A 24 16.74 13.44 11.53
N TYR A 25 15.94 13.16 12.54
CA TYR A 25 14.70 12.39 12.42
C TYR A 25 13.47 13.30 12.19
N LEU A 26 13.59 14.59 12.51
CA LEU A 26 12.54 15.60 12.33
C LEU A 26 12.68 16.41 11.03
N GLU A 27 13.75 16.21 10.27
CA GLU A 27 13.92 16.82 8.94
C GLU A 27 12.72 16.52 8.03
N PHE A 28 12.23 17.55 7.32
CA PHE A 28 11.09 17.39 6.43
C PHE A 28 11.12 18.33 5.23
N PRO A 29 11.01 17.83 3.98
CA PRO A 29 11.03 16.41 3.58
C PRO A 29 12.31 15.68 4.02
N PRO A 30 12.28 14.35 4.22
CA PRO A 30 13.45 13.60 4.63
C PRO A 30 14.39 13.40 3.42
N LEU A 31 15.34 14.32 3.21
CA LEU A 31 16.24 14.30 2.05
C LEU A 31 17.58 13.63 2.35
N THR A 32 18.00 13.61 3.61
CA THR A 32 19.29 13.04 4.00
C THR A 32 19.19 11.57 4.41
N SER A 33 20.14 10.74 3.98
CA SER A 33 20.32 9.36 4.45
C SER A 33 21.55 9.26 5.34
N TYR A 34 21.40 8.68 6.53
CA TYR A 34 22.45 8.56 7.54
C TYR A 34 22.56 7.14 8.11
N ILE A 35 21.73 6.20 7.64
CA ILE A 35 21.75 4.81 8.07
C ILE A 35 22.55 3.97 7.07
N SER A 36 23.55 3.26 7.59
CA SER A 36 24.22 2.20 6.84
C SER A 36 23.42 0.91 7.00
N HIS A 37 22.85 0.41 5.90
CA HIS A 37 22.10 -0.84 5.92
C HIS A 37 23.04 -2.04 6.02
N ALA A 38 22.66 -2.99 6.88
CA ALA A 38 23.35 -4.27 6.96
C ALA A 38 23.33 -4.99 5.60
N PRO A 39 24.38 -5.74 5.25
CA PRO A 39 24.40 -6.52 4.02
C PRO A 39 23.34 -7.63 4.05
N PHE A 40 22.98 -8.13 2.88
CA PHE A 40 22.04 -9.22 2.75
C PHE A 40 22.53 -10.48 3.51
N SER A 41 21.63 -11.10 4.26
CA SER A 41 21.90 -12.32 5.01
C SER A 41 20.94 -13.43 4.61
N TRP A 42 21.49 -14.51 4.04
CA TRP A 42 20.72 -15.70 3.68
C TRP A 42 20.02 -16.33 4.88
N ALA A 43 20.65 -16.35 6.05
CA ALA A 43 20.08 -16.94 7.25
C ALA A 43 18.82 -16.17 7.71
N VAL A 44 18.91 -14.84 7.75
CA VAL A 44 17.76 -13.97 8.11
C VAL A 44 16.65 -14.09 7.06
N PHE A 45 17.02 -14.08 5.78
CA PHE A 45 16.06 -14.26 4.69
C PHE A 45 15.30 -15.60 4.80
N LEU A 46 16.02 -16.72 4.97
CA LEU A 46 15.40 -18.05 5.08
C LEU A 46 14.53 -18.17 6.32
N LEU A 47 14.96 -17.60 7.45
CA LEU A 47 14.18 -17.59 8.69
C LEU A 47 12.87 -16.79 8.52
N LEU A 48 12.94 -15.60 7.94
CA LEU A 48 11.75 -14.78 7.67
C LEU A 48 10.84 -15.45 6.63
N ALA A 49 11.40 -16.02 5.56
CA ALA A 49 10.64 -16.74 4.55
C ALA A 49 9.91 -17.94 5.15
N PHE A 50 10.60 -18.75 5.97
CA PHE A 50 9.99 -19.86 6.68
C PHE A 50 8.88 -19.39 7.62
N PHE A 51 9.12 -18.34 8.40
CA PHE A 51 8.12 -17.78 9.30
C PHE A 51 6.87 -17.31 8.55
N ILE A 52 7.04 -16.56 7.45
CA ILE A 52 5.92 -16.11 6.60
C ILE A 52 5.15 -17.31 6.04
N VAL A 53 5.84 -18.32 5.51
CA VAL A 53 5.20 -19.53 4.99
C VAL A 53 4.45 -20.27 6.10
N ALA A 54 5.04 -20.46 7.27
CA ALA A 54 4.41 -21.14 8.39
C ALA A 54 3.14 -20.44 8.86
N VAL A 55 3.13 -19.10 8.89
CA VAL A 55 1.96 -18.29 9.24
C VAL A 55 0.92 -18.31 8.14
N CYS A 56 1.31 -18.18 6.87
CA CYS A 56 0.37 -18.07 5.74
C CYS A 56 -0.18 -19.42 5.27
N ALA A 57 0.57 -20.51 5.40
CA ALA A 57 0.19 -21.85 4.97
C ALA A 57 -1.21 -22.29 5.44
N PRO A 58 -1.58 -22.22 6.74
CA PRO A 58 -2.91 -22.66 7.18
C PRO A 58 -4.05 -21.85 6.53
N PHE A 59 -3.85 -20.56 6.28
CA PHE A 59 -4.83 -19.72 5.58
C PHE A 59 -4.95 -20.12 4.11
N PHE A 60 -3.81 -20.34 3.45
CA PHE A 60 -3.79 -20.79 2.06
C PHE A 60 -4.48 -22.15 1.90
N PHE A 61 -4.15 -23.13 2.75
CA PHE A 61 -4.80 -24.44 2.76
C PHE A 61 -6.30 -24.32 3.00
N ARG A 62 -6.74 -23.46 3.92
CA ARG A 62 -8.16 -23.22 4.18
C ARG A 62 -8.87 -22.56 3.00
N ILE A 63 -8.23 -21.61 2.32
CA ILE A 63 -8.78 -20.97 1.12
C ILE A 63 -8.95 -22.00 0.01
N VAL A 64 -7.91 -22.79 -0.28
CA VAL A 64 -7.95 -23.81 -1.34
C VAL A 64 -9.02 -24.87 -1.07
N THR A 65 -9.07 -25.42 0.16
CA THR A 65 -10.09 -26.43 0.53
C THR A 65 -11.51 -25.86 0.57
N SER A 66 -11.68 -24.58 0.90
CA SER A 66 -12.99 -23.92 0.81
C SER A 66 -13.42 -23.68 -0.63
N LEU A 67 -12.50 -23.33 -1.53
CA LEU A 67 -12.80 -23.13 -2.95
C LEU A 67 -13.26 -24.43 -3.60
N THR A 68 -12.60 -25.56 -3.33
CA THR A 68 -13.02 -26.88 -3.86
C THR A 68 -14.43 -27.25 -3.40
N ASN A 69 -14.78 -26.99 -2.13
CA ASN A 69 -16.10 -27.32 -1.59
C ASN A 69 -17.22 -26.39 -2.09
N ASN A 70 -16.90 -25.12 -2.40
CA ASN A 70 -17.89 -24.15 -2.89
C ASN A 70 -18.15 -24.26 -4.41
N LEU A 71 -17.20 -24.78 -5.20
CA LEU A 71 -17.40 -25.02 -6.63
C LEU A 71 -18.55 -26.00 -6.89
N GLU A 72 -18.79 -26.95 -5.99
CA GLU A 72 -19.89 -27.90 -6.05
C GLU A 72 -21.26 -27.26 -5.74
N SER A 73 -21.29 -26.09 -5.08
CA SER A 73 -22.51 -25.39 -4.64
C SER A 73 -22.82 -24.09 -5.41
N ALA A 74 -22.05 -23.75 -6.45
CA ALA A 74 -22.15 -22.46 -7.14
C ALA A 74 -23.28 -22.41 -8.17
N THR A 75 -24.54 -22.46 -7.73
CA THR A 75 -25.72 -22.24 -8.59
C THR A 75 -26.23 -20.80 -8.45
N SER A 76 -26.01 -20.00 -9.49
CA SER A 76 -26.38 -18.59 -9.74
C SER A 76 -25.31 -17.51 -9.47
N SER A 77 -24.36 -17.40 -10.39
CA SER A 77 -23.59 -16.15 -10.54
C SER A 77 -24.50 -15.08 -11.17
N ARG A 78 -24.61 -13.92 -10.51
CA ARG A 78 -25.24 -12.72 -11.09
C ARG A 78 -24.43 -12.27 -12.32
N PRO A 79 -25.00 -11.50 -13.27
CA PRO A 79 -24.20 -10.98 -14.38
C PRO A 79 -23.07 -10.07 -13.89
N LEU A 80 -21.93 -10.11 -14.57
CA LEU A 80 -20.78 -9.25 -14.25
C LEU A 80 -21.16 -7.78 -14.52
N PRO A 81 -20.99 -6.87 -13.54
CA PRO A 81 -21.36 -5.48 -13.74
C PRO A 81 -20.48 -4.81 -14.81
N TRP A 82 -21.07 -3.93 -15.62
CA TRP A 82 -20.36 -3.23 -16.71
C TRP A 82 -19.12 -2.44 -16.24
N TRP A 83 -19.17 -1.90 -15.02
CA TRP A 83 -18.08 -1.13 -14.42
C TRP A 83 -16.85 -1.99 -14.06
N PHE A 84 -16.95 -3.33 -14.11
CA PHE A 84 -15.78 -4.21 -14.14
C PHE A 84 -14.85 -3.86 -15.31
N PHE A 85 -15.41 -3.74 -16.51
CA PHE A 85 -14.64 -3.44 -17.72
C PHE A 85 -14.02 -2.05 -17.69
N VAL A 86 -14.69 -1.10 -17.02
CA VAL A 86 -14.11 0.23 -16.75
C VAL A 86 -12.88 0.11 -15.86
N GLY A 87 -12.98 -0.62 -14.74
CA GLY A 87 -11.85 -0.83 -13.84
C GLY A 87 -10.65 -1.48 -14.55
N ILE A 88 -10.90 -2.56 -15.31
CA ILE A 88 -9.87 -3.22 -16.12
C ILE A 88 -9.29 -2.27 -17.18
N GLY A 89 -10.13 -1.51 -17.88
CA GLY A 89 -9.69 -0.54 -18.88
C GLY A 89 -8.76 0.53 -18.28
N ILE A 90 -9.11 1.07 -17.11
CA ILE A 90 -8.25 2.01 -16.37
C ILE A 90 -6.90 1.35 -16.06
N ILE A 91 -6.91 0.13 -15.51
CA ILE A 91 -5.66 -0.58 -15.19
C ILE A 91 -4.79 -0.74 -16.44
N LEU A 92 -5.34 -1.26 -17.54
CA LEU A 92 -4.59 -1.54 -18.75
C LEU A 92 -4.03 -0.27 -19.38
N ILE A 93 -4.83 0.79 -19.47
CA ILE A 93 -4.40 2.08 -20.04
C ILE A 93 -3.33 2.71 -19.15
N SER A 94 -3.55 2.78 -17.83
CA SER A 94 -2.58 3.36 -16.91
C SER A 94 -1.30 2.55 -16.83
N TRP A 95 -1.37 1.22 -16.89
CA TRP A 95 -0.20 0.34 -16.95
C TRP A 95 0.60 0.59 -18.22
N PHE A 96 -0.07 0.60 -19.37
CA PHE A 96 0.57 0.88 -20.66
C PHE A 96 1.30 2.23 -20.63
N LEU A 97 0.62 3.28 -20.16
CA LEU A 97 1.19 4.61 -20.02
C LEU A 97 2.34 4.65 -18.99
N ALA A 98 2.25 3.92 -17.87
CA ALA A 98 3.28 3.86 -16.83
C ALA A 98 4.61 3.24 -17.31
N TRP A 99 4.54 2.30 -18.25
CA TRP A 99 5.72 1.60 -18.78
C TRP A 99 6.26 2.21 -20.08
N HIS A 100 5.42 2.93 -20.85
CA HIS A 100 5.87 3.61 -22.06
C HIS A 100 6.29 5.05 -21.76
N ARG A 101 7.52 5.40 -22.14
CA ARG A 101 8.12 6.72 -21.91
C ARG A 101 7.75 7.70 -23.03
N PHE A 102 6.45 8.00 -23.17
CA PHE A 102 6.01 9.01 -24.13
C PHE A 102 6.43 10.40 -23.67
N SER A 103 7.05 11.19 -24.57
CA SER A 103 7.52 12.55 -24.27
C SER A 103 6.40 13.47 -23.78
N TRP A 104 5.22 13.38 -24.39
CA TRP A 104 4.04 14.17 -24.00
C TRP A 104 3.43 13.75 -22.65
N PHE A 105 3.67 12.52 -22.20
CA PHE A 105 3.12 11.99 -20.95
C PHE A 105 4.10 12.03 -19.77
N ALA A 106 5.36 12.42 -20.02
CA ALA A 106 6.40 12.50 -18.99
C ALA A 106 5.99 13.28 -17.71
N PRO A 107 5.26 14.41 -17.77
CA PRO A 107 4.82 15.11 -16.56
C PRO A 107 3.82 14.31 -15.71
N PHE A 108 3.05 13.42 -16.34
CA PHE A 108 1.99 12.64 -15.68
C PHE A 108 2.44 11.26 -15.24
N GLN A 109 3.59 10.79 -15.75
CA GLN A 109 4.17 9.48 -15.44
C GLN A 109 4.21 9.16 -13.93
N PRO A 110 4.64 10.08 -13.04
CA PRO A 110 4.72 9.80 -11.61
C PRO A 110 3.36 9.50 -10.95
N TYR A 111 2.27 9.98 -11.55
CA TYR A 111 0.93 9.87 -10.99
C TYR A 111 0.16 8.65 -11.49
N THR A 112 0.80 7.77 -12.27
CA THR A 112 0.15 6.58 -12.85
C THR A 112 -0.23 5.52 -11.80
N PHE A 113 0.34 5.60 -10.60
CA PHE A 113 -0.03 4.74 -9.47
C PHE A 113 -1.50 4.92 -9.05
N LEU A 114 -1.96 6.16 -8.90
CA LEU A 114 -3.32 6.46 -8.45
C LEU A 114 -4.41 5.84 -9.37
N PRO A 115 -4.40 6.04 -10.70
CA PRO A 115 -5.41 5.42 -11.56
C PRO A 115 -5.28 3.90 -11.61
N LEU A 116 -4.07 3.32 -11.55
CA LEU A 116 -3.89 1.87 -11.41
C LEU A 116 -4.61 1.34 -10.15
N TRP A 117 -4.40 2.01 -9.02
CA TRP A 117 -5.00 1.65 -7.75
C TRP A 117 -6.52 1.81 -7.75
N LEU A 118 -7.04 2.91 -8.31
CA LEU A 118 -8.48 3.11 -8.48
C LEU A 118 -9.11 2.06 -9.39
N GLY A 119 -8.47 1.74 -10.52
CA GLY A 119 -8.90 0.68 -11.42
C GLY A 119 -8.98 -0.67 -10.72
N TYR A 120 -7.97 -1.00 -9.90
CA TYR A 120 -7.97 -2.20 -9.06
C TYR A 120 -9.15 -2.22 -8.07
N ILE A 121 -9.38 -1.13 -7.33
CA ILE A 121 -10.48 -1.01 -6.37
C ILE A 121 -11.84 -1.21 -7.06
N ILE A 122 -12.05 -0.61 -8.23
CA ILE A 122 -13.26 -0.77 -9.04
C ILE A 122 -13.41 -2.24 -9.45
N THR A 123 -12.38 -2.85 -10.04
CA THR A 123 -12.42 -4.25 -10.48
C THR A 123 -12.76 -5.21 -9.33
N VAL A 124 -12.11 -5.08 -8.17
CA VAL A 124 -12.35 -5.96 -7.01
C VAL A 124 -13.75 -5.77 -6.43
N ASN A 125 -14.27 -4.53 -6.37
CA ASN A 125 -15.64 -4.30 -5.97
C ASN A 125 -16.63 -4.95 -6.96
N ALA A 126 -16.32 -4.96 -8.26
CA ALA A 126 -17.18 -5.54 -9.30
C ALA A 126 -17.27 -7.05 -9.16
N LEU A 127 -16.14 -7.70 -8.91
CA LEU A 127 -16.07 -9.13 -8.62
C LEU A 127 -16.79 -9.49 -7.31
N SER A 128 -16.67 -8.64 -6.28
CA SER A 128 -17.37 -8.82 -5.01
C SER A 128 -18.89 -8.73 -5.18
N TYR A 129 -19.35 -7.77 -5.98
CA TYR A 129 -20.76 -7.58 -6.33
C TYR A 129 -21.29 -8.73 -7.20
N HIS A 130 -20.51 -9.19 -8.19
CA HIS A 130 -20.83 -10.37 -9.00
C HIS A 130 -21.06 -11.62 -8.13
N ARG A 131 -20.17 -11.84 -7.15
CA ARG A 131 -20.23 -13.01 -6.26
C ARG A 131 -21.38 -12.96 -5.26
N SER A 132 -21.66 -11.81 -4.65
CA SER A 132 -22.55 -11.72 -3.47
C SER A 132 -23.73 -10.76 -3.62
N GLY A 133 -23.80 -10.01 -4.73
CA GLY A 133 -24.76 -8.92 -4.92
C GLY A 133 -24.49 -7.69 -4.05
N HIS A 134 -23.42 -7.71 -3.26
CA HIS A 134 -23.06 -6.66 -2.32
C HIS A 134 -21.58 -6.30 -2.43
N CYS A 135 -21.23 -5.02 -2.35
CA CYS A 135 -19.86 -4.55 -2.24
C CYS A 135 -19.80 -3.21 -1.49
N LEU A 136 -18.61 -2.82 -1.03
CA LEU A 136 -18.43 -1.58 -0.29
C LEU A 136 -18.77 -0.35 -1.15
N LEU A 137 -18.35 -0.37 -2.41
CA LEU A 137 -18.57 0.73 -3.35
C LEU A 137 -20.06 1.04 -3.59
N VAL A 138 -20.93 0.03 -3.59
CA VAL A 138 -22.37 0.22 -3.83
C VAL A 138 -23.15 0.34 -2.52
N ASN A 139 -22.93 -0.60 -1.60
CA ASN A 139 -23.78 -0.80 -0.42
C ASN A 139 -23.28 -0.04 0.82
N ASN A 140 -22.00 0.34 0.89
CA ASN A 140 -21.44 1.06 2.04
C ASN A 140 -20.46 2.17 1.63
N ARG A 141 -20.95 3.08 0.79
CA ARG A 141 -20.16 4.18 0.18
C ARG A 141 -19.44 5.05 1.20
N ARG A 142 -20.10 5.37 2.33
CA ARG A 142 -19.51 6.24 3.35
C ARG A 142 -18.30 5.58 3.99
N PHE A 143 -18.44 4.32 4.44
CA PHE A 143 -17.32 3.56 4.97
C PHE A 143 -16.20 3.40 3.93
N PHE A 144 -16.57 3.07 2.70
CA PHE A 144 -15.62 2.99 1.59
C PHE A 144 -14.80 4.27 1.40
N LEU A 145 -15.45 5.44 1.38
CA LEU A 145 -14.76 6.73 1.23
C LEU A 145 -13.88 7.06 2.44
N LEU A 146 -14.27 6.65 3.65
CA LEU A 146 -13.46 6.84 4.86
C LEU A 146 -12.19 5.97 4.88
N LEU A 147 -12.13 4.88 4.09
CA LEU A 147 -10.92 4.06 4.00
C LEU A 147 -9.74 4.80 3.36
N PHE A 148 -9.98 5.78 2.47
CA PHE A 148 -8.92 6.55 1.83
C PHE A 148 -8.13 7.42 2.82
N PRO A 149 -8.75 8.34 3.60
CA PRO A 149 -8.03 9.12 4.59
C PRO A 149 -7.47 8.24 5.73
N LEU A 150 -8.16 7.15 6.08
CA LEU A 150 -7.65 6.20 7.06
C LEU A 150 -6.37 5.50 6.54
N SER A 151 -6.37 5.05 5.29
CA SER A 151 -5.19 4.44 4.66
C SER A 151 -4.02 5.44 4.57
N SER A 152 -4.31 6.69 4.20
CA SER A 152 -3.30 7.77 4.21
C SER A 152 -2.72 7.97 5.61
N LEU A 153 -3.55 7.97 6.66
CA LEU A 153 -3.07 8.06 8.05
C LEU A 153 -2.14 6.89 8.42
N PHE A 154 -2.49 5.65 8.03
CA PHE A 154 -1.62 4.49 8.24
C PHE A 154 -0.29 4.62 7.49
N TRP A 155 -0.32 5.16 6.27
CA TRP A 155 0.88 5.47 5.52
C TRP A 155 1.77 6.48 6.25
N TRP A 156 1.19 7.50 6.87
CA TRP A 156 1.96 8.47 7.66
C TRP A 156 2.60 7.89 8.92
N PHE A 157 2.02 6.84 9.52
CA PHE A 157 2.71 6.08 10.57
C PHE A 157 3.93 5.34 10.01
N PHE A 158 3.81 4.76 8.82
CA PHE A 158 4.92 4.13 8.15
C PHE A 158 6.01 5.15 7.77
N GLU A 159 5.66 6.32 7.21
CA GLU A 159 6.58 7.42 6.95
C GLU A 159 7.30 7.89 8.20
N TYR A 160 6.55 8.04 9.29
CA TYR A 160 7.11 8.39 10.59
C TYR A 160 8.18 7.37 11.03
N LEU A 161 7.87 6.07 10.96
CA LEU A 161 8.83 5.01 11.30
C LEU A 161 10.01 4.98 10.32
N ASN A 162 9.75 5.20 9.03
CA ASN A 162 10.75 5.20 7.99
C ASN A 162 11.82 6.27 8.21
N ARG A 163 11.51 7.38 8.88
CA ARG A 163 12.52 8.37 9.29
C ARG A 163 13.62 7.76 10.17
N PHE A 164 13.33 6.73 10.95
CA PHE A 164 14.29 6.12 11.87
C PHE A 164 15.06 4.94 11.29
N VAL A 165 14.48 4.25 10.31
CA VAL A 165 15.08 3.04 9.70
C VAL A 165 15.59 3.30 8.28
N GLN A 166 15.09 4.33 7.62
CA GLN A 166 15.42 4.77 6.26
C GLN A 166 15.37 3.62 5.24
N ASN A 167 14.41 2.72 5.39
CA ASN A 167 14.25 1.53 4.55
C ASN A 167 13.96 1.88 3.09
N TRP A 168 13.39 3.07 2.85
CA TRP A 168 13.15 3.56 1.51
C TRP A 168 13.13 5.10 1.49
N HIS A 169 13.28 5.69 0.32
CA HIS A 169 13.18 7.14 0.11
C HIS A 169 12.61 7.42 -1.27
N TYR A 170 11.98 8.59 -1.40
CA TYR A 170 11.50 9.06 -2.68
C TYR A 170 12.66 9.67 -3.49
N LEU A 171 12.63 9.45 -4.80
CA LEU A 171 13.56 10.11 -5.74
C LEU A 171 12.91 11.37 -6.31
N GLY A 172 13.70 12.44 -6.47
CA GLY A 172 13.24 13.69 -7.10
C GLY A 172 12.38 14.60 -6.21
N THR A 173 12.33 14.36 -4.90
CA THR A 173 11.56 15.17 -3.94
C THR A 173 12.26 16.46 -3.52
N GLU A 174 13.51 16.68 -3.92
CA GLU A 174 14.27 17.91 -3.63
C GLU A 174 13.56 19.17 -4.14
N ASN A 175 12.75 19.03 -5.18
CA ASN A 175 12.00 20.14 -5.79
C ASN A 175 10.60 20.34 -5.16
N PHE A 176 10.21 19.53 -4.19
CA PHE A 176 8.88 19.63 -3.57
C PHE A 176 8.90 20.55 -2.36
N SER A 177 7.88 21.40 -2.24
CA SER A 177 7.56 22.05 -0.98
C SER A 177 7.12 20.99 0.05
N PRO A 178 7.20 21.28 1.37
CA PRO A 178 6.70 20.36 2.39
C PRO A 178 5.25 19.93 2.17
N LEU A 179 4.38 20.85 1.77
CA LEU A 179 2.99 20.54 1.43
C LEU A 179 2.89 19.69 0.15
N GLY A 180 3.71 19.99 -0.85
CA GLY A 180 3.81 19.18 -2.07
C GLY A 180 4.16 17.73 -1.73
N TYR A 181 5.18 17.52 -0.90
CA TYR A 181 5.54 16.19 -0.42
C TYR A 181 4.39 15.50 0.31
N VAL A 182 3.68 16.20 1.22
CA VAL A 182 2.54 15.64 1.94
C VAL A 182 1.46 15.13 0.98
N ILE A 183 1.11 15.93 -0.03
CA ILE A 183 0.08 15.58 -1.01
C ILE A 183 0.51 14.37 -1.83
N HIS A 184 1.75 14.37 -2.34
CA HIS A 184 2.24 13.29 -3.19
C HIS A 184 2.44 11.98 -2.42
N ALA A 185 2.83 12.05 -1.14
CA ALA A 185 2.94 10.88 -0.28
C ALA A 185 1.56 10.34 0.16
N SER A 186 0.48 11.12 0.02
CA SER A 186 -0.87 10.73 0.46
C SER A 186 -1.76 10.18 -0.66
N LEU A 187 -1.35 10.33 -1.92
CA LEU A 187 -2.10 9.95 -3.13
C LEU A 187 -1.53 8.66 -3.75
#